data_AF-A0A969MS07-F1
#
_entry.id   AF-A0A969MS07-F1
#
_cell.length_a   1.000
_cell.length_b   1.000
_cell.length_c   1.000
_cell.angle_alpha   90.00
_cell.angle_beta   90.00
_cell.angle_gamma   90.00
#
_symmetry.space_group_name_H-M   'P 1'
#
loop_
_entity.id
_entity.type
_entity.pdbx_description
1 polymer ?
#
loop_
_entity_poly.entity_id
_entity_poly.type
_entity_poly.pdbx_seq_one_letter_code
_entity_poly.pdbx_strand_id
1 'polypeptide(L)' 'MLSRLVDVQKTLSEPDKIHLSKTDPQVYLFYREDGSKRWVCAIARQMNGDGFLITAYRTSAIKEGELVWQK' A
#
# COMPACT_ATOMS: atom_id res chain seq x y z
N MET A 1 -15.30 2.40 -15.28
CA MET A 1 -14.27 1.57 -14.61
C MET A 1 -12.94 2.34 -14.42
N LEU A 2 -12.97 3.68 -14.25
CA LEU A 2 -11.77 4.50 -13.99
C LEU A 2 -11.42 4.65 -12.49
N SER A 3 -12.33 4.31 -11.56
CA SER A 3 -12.14 4.64 -10.14
C SER A 3 -10.99 3.85 -9.49
N ARG A 4 -10.71 2.63 -9.95
CA ARG A 4 -9.73 1.75 -9.28
C ARG A 4 -8.30 2.23 -9.44
N LEU A 5 -7.95 2.84 -10.57
CA LEU A 5 -6.63 3.44 -10.76
C LEU A 5 -6.43 4.61 -9.79
N VAL A 6 -7.43 5.48 -9.67
CA VAL A 6 -7.41 6.62 -8.75
C VAL A 6 -7.27 6.15 -7.30
N ASP A 7 -7.97 5.08 -6.92
CA ASP A 7 -7.88 4.49 -5.59
C ASP A 7 -6.43 4.05 -5.29
N VAL A 8 -5.77 3.35 -6.22
CA VAL A 8 -4.37 2.92 -6.07
C VAL A 8 -3.40 4.10 -6.00
N GLN A 9 -3.56 5.10 -6.87
CA GLN A 9 -2.73 6.31 -6.84
C GLN A 9 -2.84 7.02 -5.49
N LYS A 10 -4.07 7.16 -5.00
CA LYS A 10 -4.39 7.74 -3.68
C LYS A 10 -3.81 6.95 -2.52
N THR A 11 -3.79 5.62 -2.60
CA THR A 11 -3.14 4.77 -1.59
C THR A 11 -1.64 4.98 -1.55
N LEU A 12 -0.99 5.21 -2.69
CA LEU A 12 0.45 5.46 -2.76
C LEU A 12 0.82 6.88 -2.29
N SER A 13 0.03 7.90 -2.66
CA SER A 13 0.33 9.31 -2.35
C SER A 13 -0.14 9.75 -0.97
N GLU A 14 -1.24 9.18 -0.48
CA GLU A 14 -1.91 9.53 0.77
C GLU A 14 -2.38 8.26 1.50
N PRO A 15 -1.46 7.39 1.94
CA PRO A 15 -1.83 6.22 2.72
C PRO A 15 -2.41 6.62 4.09
N ASP A 16 -3.17 5.72 4.69
CA ASP A 16 -3.51 5.77 6.11
C ASP A 16 -2.46 5.01 6.95
N LYS A 17 -1.85 3.96 6.37
CA LYS A 17 -0.80 3.15 6.99
C LYS A 17 0.24 2.70 5.98
N ILE A 18 1.50 2.61 6.41
CA ILE A 18 2.59 2.04 5.64
C ILE A 18 3.27 0.97 6.50
N HIS A 19 3.38 -0.23 5.94
CA HIS A 19 4.17 -1.31 6.54
C HIS A 19 5.38 -1.61 5.68
N LEU A 20 6.50 -1.93 6.31
CA LEU A 20 7.63 -2.58 5.65
C LEU A 20 7.36 -4.09 5.59
N SER A 21 7.65 -4.70 4.45
CA SER A 21 7.54 -6.14 4.28
C SER A 21 8.45 -6.87 5.27
N LYS A 22 7.88 -7.91 5.91
CA LYS A 22 8.60 -8.78 6.85
C LYS A 22 9.78 -9.53 6.22
N THR A 23 9.73 -9.76 4.91
CA THR A 23 10.70 -10.62 4.20
C THR A 23 11.57 -9.88 3.20
N ASP A 24 11.20 -8.66 2.81
CA ASP A 24 11.95 -7.87 1.83
C ASP A 24 12.07 -6.41 2.31
N PRO A 25 13.26 -5.96 2.75
CA PRO A 25 13.46 -4.63 3.30
C PRO A 25 13.34 -3.51 2.25
N GLN A 26 13.12 -3.83 0.99
CA GLN A 26 12.88 -2.86 -0.08
C GLN A 26 11.40 -2.77 -0.47
N VAL A 27 10.52 -3.57 0.13
CA VAL A 27 9.10 -3.63 -0.22
C VAL A 27 8.24 -2.98 0.85
N TYR A 28 7.45 -1.99 0.43
CA TYR A 28 6.51 -1.28 1.28
C TYR A 28 5.06 -1.62 0.87
N LEU A 29 4.20 -1.73 1.88
CA LEU A 29 2.78 -1.99 1.74
C LEU A 29 2.02 -0.77 2.22
N PHE A 30 1.40 -0.08 1.27
CA PHE A 30 0.60 1.11 1.50
C PHE A 30 -0.86 0.70 1.64
N TYR A 31 -1.52 1.17 2.69
CA TYR A 31 -2.93 0.88 2.96
C TYR A 31 -3.72 2.18 3.04
N ARG A 32 -4.90 2.18 2.42
CA ARG A 32 -5.90 3.24 2.55
C ARG A 32 -7.30 2.63 2.67
N GLU A 33 -8.12 3.13 3.58
CA GLU A 33 -9.50 2.66 3.71
C GLU A 33 -10.34 3.13 2.51
N ASP A 34 -11.15 2.22 1.95
CA ASP A 34 -11.95 2.48 0.75
C ASP A 34 -13.39 2.96 1.06
N GLY A 35 -13.66 3.33 2.31
CA GLY A 35 -14.98 3.75 2.80
C GLY A 35 -15.97 2.61 3.07
N SER A 36 -15.56 1.35 2.91
CA SER A 36 -16.42 0.18 3.12
C SER A 36 -15.86 -0.83 4.13
N LYS A 37 -15.07 -0.34 5.10
CA LYS A 37 -14.31 -1.16 6.06
C LYS A 37 -13.37 -2.15 5.39
N ARG A 38 -12.93 -1.84 4.17
CA ARG A 38 -11.88 -2.57 3.46
C ARG A 38 -10.73 -1.64 3.13
N TRP A 39 -9.61 -2.25 2.85
CA TRP A 39 -8.39 -1.58 2.46
C TRP A 39 -8.14 -1.76 0.98
N VAL A 40 -7.66 -0.70 0.34
CA VAL A 40 -6.81 -0.83 -0.84
C VAL A 40 -5.39 -1.00 -0.34
N CYS A 41 -4.75 -2.10 -0.74
CA CYS A 41 -3.36 -2.38 -0.48
C CYS A 41 -2.58 -2.21 -1.78
N ALA A 42 -1.63 -1.28 -1.81
CA ALA A 42 -0.69 -1.10 -2.92
C ALA A 42 0.71 -1.49 -2.43
N ILE A 43 1.35 -2.45 -3.10
CA ILE A 43 2.66 -2.97 -2.73
C ILE A 43 3.68 -2.45 -3.74
N ALA A 44 4.65 -1.69 -3.27
CA ALA A 44 5.70 -1.13 -4.12
C ALA A 44 7.08 -1.54 -3.62
N ARG A 45 8.02 -1.74 -4.56
CA ARG A 45 9.42 -1.94 -4.23
C ARG A 45 10.20 -0.68 -4.53
N GLN A 46 11.00 -0.23 -3.57
CA GLN A 46 11.94 0.87 -3.72
C GLN A 46 13.26 0.35 -4.31
N MET A 47 13.87 1.13 -5.21
CA MET A 47 15.16 0.83 -5.82
C MET A 47 15.92 2.14 -6.10
N ASN A 48 17.01 2.37 -5.37
CA ASN A 48 17.98 3.44 -5.62
C ASN A 48 17.40 4.86 -5.83
N GLY A 49 16.33 5.21 -5.10
CA GLY A 49 15.67 6.51 -5.19
C GLY A 49 14.40 6.51 -6.04
N ASP A 50 14.18 5.46 -6.83
CA ASP A 50 12.94 5.20 -7.55
C ASP A 50 12.16 4.04 -6.93
N GLY A 51 11.05 3.66 -7.57
CA GLY A 51 10.32 2.45 -7.23
C GLY A 51 9.28 2.09 -8.27
N PHE A 52 8.73 0.89 -8.14
CA PHE A 52 7.64 0.44 -8.99
C PHE A 52 6.57 -0.27 -8.16
N LEU A 53 5.32 -0.14 -8.61
CA LEU A 53 4.20 -0.88 -8.07
C LEU A 53 4.32 -2.34 -8.49
N ILE A 54 4.40 -3.26 -7.53
CA ILE A 54 4.40 -4.71 -7.78
C ILE A 54 2.96 -5.17 -8.04
N THR A 55 2.05 -4.82 -7.14
CA THR A 55 0.64 -5.23 -7.22
C THR A 55 -0.23 -4.30 -6.38
N ALA A 56 -1.52 -4.25 -6.69
CA ALA A 56 -2.51 -3.62 -5.85
C ALA A 56 -3.79 -4.45 -5.83
N TYR A 57 -4.39 -4.58 -4.65
CA TYR A 57 -5.61 -5.35 -4.46
C TYR A 57 -6.41 -4.83 -3.27
N ARG A 58 -7.68 -5.22 -3.23
CA ARG A 58 -8.58 -4.90 -2.11
C ARG A 58 -8.57 -6.04 -1.10
N THR A 59 -8.49 -5.71 0.19
CA THR A 59 -8.39 -6.69 1.28
C THR A 59 -9.15 -6.23 2.52
N SER A 60 -9.63 -7.16 3.34
CA SER A 60 -10.18 -6.86 4.68
C SER A 60 -9.12 -6.90 5.78
N ALA A 61 -7.93 -7.44 5.49
CA ALA A 61 -6.85 -7.62 6.46
C ALA A 61 -5.59 -6.86 6.07
N ILE A 62 -4.90 -6.33 7.08
CA ILE A 62 -3.55 -5.78 6.98
C ILE A 62 -2.56 -6.95 7.12
N LYS A 63 -1.60 -7.05 6.21
CA LYS A 63 -0.54 -8.08 6.29
C LYS A 63 0.43 -7.79 7.43
N GLU A 64 1.00 -8.86 7.99
CA GLU A 64 2.12 -8.78 8.93
C GLU A 64 3.32 -8.07 8.31
N GLY A 65 4.01 -7.26 9.11
CA GLY A 65 5.14 -6.43 8.72
C GLY A 65 5.37 -5.35 9.77
N GLU A 66 6.51 -4.66 9.69
CA GLU A 66 6.82 -3.55 10.60
C GLU A 66 5.97 -2.33 10.23
N LEU A 67 5.28 -1.74 11.20
CA LEU A 67 4.57 -0.49 11.00
C LEU A 67 5.58 0.66 10.90
N VAL A 68 5.73 1.23 9.71
CA VAL A 68 6.68 2.33 9.45
C VAL A 68 6.02 3.69 9.66
N TRP A 69 4.73 3.80 9.34
CA TRP A 69 4.00 5.05 9.45
C TRP A 69 2.50 4.82 9.57
N GLN A 70 1.83 5.71 10.32
CA GLN A 70 0.38 5.78 10.43
C GLN A 70 -0.07 7.24 10.62
N LYS A 71 -1.18 7.60 9.96
CA LYS A 71 -1.83 8.91 10.09
C LYS A 71 -2.48 9.13 11.46
#